data_AF-A0A1Q3ETH8-F1
#
_entry.id   AF-A0A1Q3ETH8-F1
#
_cell.length_a   1.000
_cell.length_b   1.000
_cell.length_c   1.000
_cell.angle_alpha   90.00
_cell.angle_beta   90.00
_cell.angle_gamma   90.00
#
_symmetry.space_group_name_H-M   'P 1'
#
loop_
_entity.id
_entity.type
_entity.pdbx_description
1 polymer ?
#
loop_
_entity_poly.entity_id
_entity_poly.type
_entity_poly.pdbx_seq_one_letter_code
_entity_poly.pdbx_strand_id
1 'polypeptide(L)'
;MAAQQPLARFSGDPDDPIQPATFLQDFKVQMTELMTPRVDLASCIKPYLKRDSWAWEWYTEDLTATDRTGSWEGFEAKFHLRFPSQKKEKKSAKLYLTSLEAERITHEQIMMTSDDTNKRTTSGGLIACSV
;
A
#
# COMPACT_ATOMS: atom_id res chain seq x y z
N MET A 1 -2.48 39.17 6.87
CA MET A 1 -1.75 38.08 7.57
C MET A 1 -2.48 36.79 7.22
N ALA A 2 -1.87 35.89 6.45
CA ALA A 2 -2.48 34.59 6.16
C ALA A 2 -2.47 33.78 7.46
N ALA A 3 -3.64 33.33 7.90
CA ALA A 3 -3.74 32.43 9.04
C ALA A 3 -3.01 31.13 8.67
N GLN A 4 -1.93 30.82 9.38
CA GLN A 4 -1.28 29.52 9.27
C GLN A 4 -2.31 28.46 9.70
N GLN A 5 -2.74 27.61 8.78
CA GLN A 5 -3.57 26.47 9.16
C GLN A 5 -2.68 25.50 9.94
N PRO A 6 -3.11 25.07 11.14
CA PRO A 6 -2.37 24.07 11.89
C PRO A 6 -2.23 22.79 11.06
N LEU A 7 -1.01 22.27 10.93
CA LEU A 7 -0.78 20.97 10.30
C LEU A 7 -1.65 19.92 10.98
N ALA A 8 -2.39 19.16 10.18
CA ALA A 8 -3.25 18.11 10.70
C ALA A 8 -2.40 17.00 11.32
N ARG A 9 -2.83 16.51 12.50
CA ARG A 9 -2.10 15.46 13.21
C ARG A 9 -2.28 14.12 12.52
N PHE A 10 -1.17 13.44 12.24
CA PHE A 10 -1.19 12.14 11.57
C PHE A 10 -1.35 11.00 12.57
N SER A 11 -2.26 10.04 12.29
CA SER A 11 -2.48 8.88 13.17
C SER A 11 -1.75 7.62 12.72
N GLY A 12 -1.39 7.49 11.44
CA GLY A 12 -0.85 6.24 10.88
C GLY A 12 -1.90 5.16 10.64
N ASP A 13 -3.18 5.44 10.88
CA ASP A 13 -4.29 4.55 10.58
C ASP A 13 -4.47 4.45 9.05
N PRO A 14 -4.62 3.24 8.47
CA PRO A 14 -4.90 3.08 7.04
C PRO A 14 -6.19 3.77 6.58
N ASP A 15 -7.16 3.97 7.48
CA ASP A 15 -8.43 4.65 7.22
C ASP A 15 -8.35 6.17 7.46
N ASP A 16 -7.19 6.70 7.89
CA ASP A 16 -6.99 8.13 8.07
C ASP A 16 -7.15 8.87 6.72
N PRO A 17 -7.93 9.96 6.66
CA PRO A 17 -7.98 10.80 5.47
C PRO A 17 -6.61 11.38 5.07
N ILE A 18 -5.69 11.53 6.03
CA ILE A 18 -4.35 12.10 5.82
C ILE A 18 -3.43 11.04 5.22
N GLN A 19 -3.00 11.27 3.98
CA GLN A 19 -2.05 10.38 3.32
C GLN A 19 -0.64 10.55 3.91
N PRO A 20 0.12 9.46 4.14
CA PRO A 20 1.44 9.53 4.75
C PRO A 20 2.41 10.46 4.02
N ALA A 21 2.47 10.39 2.68
CA ALA A 21 3.34 11.26 1.88
C ALA A 21 2.93 12.74 1.94
N THR A 22 1.63 13.03 1.91
CA THR A 22 1.12 14.40 2.01
C THR A 22 1.45 15.00 3.37
N PHE A 23 1.23 14.25 4.46
CA PHE A 23 1.61 14.68 5.80
C PHE A 23 3.11 15.01 5.90
N LEU A 24 3.97 14.12 5.39
CA LEU A 24 5.41 14.33 5.49
C LEU A 24 5.89 15.56 4.70
N GLN A 25 5.27 15.81 3.54
CA GLN A 25 5.53 17.00 2.74
C GLN A 25 5.08 18.28 3.45
N ASP A 26 3.85 18.30 3.98
CA ASP A 26 3.30 19.47 4.67
C ASP A 26 4.09 19.76 5.95
N PHE A 27 4.52 18.72 6.67
CA PHE A 27 5.44 18.83 7.80
C PHE A 27 6.77 19.48 7.40
N LYS A 28 7.40 19.04 6.29
CA LYS A 28 8.64 19.64 5.79
C LYS A 28 8.46 21.12 5.46
N VAL A 29 7.35 21.48 4.81
CA VAL A 29 7.05 22.88 4.47
C VAL A 29 6.92 23.71 5.73
N GLN A 30 6.14 23.26 6.71
CA GLN A 30 5.96 23.97 7.98
C GLN A 30 7.29 24.11 8.74
N MET A 31 8.11 23.06 8.79
CA MET A 31 9.42 23.12 9.45
C MET A 31 10.38 24.08 8.74
N THR A 32 10.28 24.18 7.41
CA THR A 32 11.07 25.14 6.62
C THR A 32 10.64 26.58 6.93
N GLU A 33 9.34 26.84 7.05
CA GLU A 33 8.80 28.15 7.44
C GLU A 33 9.21 28.55 8.87
N LEU A 34 9.33 27.56 9.76
CA LEU A 34 9.84 27.74 11.12
C LEU A 34 11.37 27.82 11.22
N MET A 35 12.06 27.75 10.08
CA MET A 35 13.53 27.72 9.99
C MET A 35 14.16 26.57 10.80
N THR A 36 13.44 25.46 10.96
CA THR A 36 13.94 24.27 11.64
C THR A 36 15.05 23.62 10.80
N PRO A 37 16.25 23.40 11.37
CA PRO A 37 17.33 22.72 10.67
C PRO A 37 16.90 21.31 10.22
N ARG A 38 17.39 20.89 9.05
CA ARG A 38 17.08 19.56 8.50
C ARG A 38 17.42 18.41 9.47
N VAL A 39 18.46 18.58 10.27
CA VAL A 39 18.93 17.59 11.25
C VAL A 39 17.95 17.37 12.40
N ASP A 40 17.10 18.37 12.70
CA ASP A 40 16.18 18.34 13.85
C ASP A 40 14.78 17.84 13.45
N LEU A 41 14.48 17.74 12.15
CA LEU A 41 13.15 17.39 11.64
C LEU A 41 12.59 16.10 12.24
N ALA A 42 13.39 15.04 12.31
CA ALA A 42 12.97 13.75 12.86
C ALA A 42 12.67 13.82 14.36
N SER A 43 13.35 14.71 15.10
CA SER A 43 13.09 14.94 16.52
C SER A 43 11.85 15.80 16.75
N CYS A 44 11.56 16.71 15.82
CA CYS A 44 10.44 17.64 15.90
C CYS A 44 9.09 17.08 15.43
N ILE A 45 9.03 15.87 14.88
CA ILE A 45 7.79 15.33 14.29
C ILE A 45 6.76 14.86 15.33
N LYS A 46 7.20 14.46 16.53
CA LYS A 46 6.35 13.87 17.57
C LYS A 46 5.07 14.69 17.89
N PRO A 47 5.11 16.02 18.07
CA PRO A 47 3.91 16.82 18.37
C PRO A 47 2.86 16.85 17.25
N TYR A 48 3.25 16.46 16.03
CA TYR A 48 2.39 16.39 14.86
C TYR A 48 1.78 15.00 14.65
N LEU A 49 2.05 14.06 15.56
CA LEU A 49 1.42 12.76 15.60
C LEU A 49 0.23 12.78 16.57
N LYS A 50 -0.84 12.07 16.25
CA LYS A 50 -1.99 11.93 17.14
C LYS A 50 -1.58 11.09 18.35
N ARG A 51 -1.87 11.55 19.56
CA ARG A 51 -1.53 10.82 20.79
C ARG A 51 -2.18 9.42 20.78
N ASP A 52 -1.44 8.42 21.26
CA ASP A 52 -1.90 7.03 21.39
C ASP A 52 -2.39 6.43 20.06
N SER A 53 -1.85 6.94 18.94
CA SER A 53 -2.09 6.40 17.60
C SER A 53 -0.94 5.52 17.15
N TRP A 54 -1.15 4.75 16.07
CA TRP A 54 -0.14 3.87 15.50
C TRP A 54 1.14 4.62 15.11
N ALA A 55 1.03 5.84 14.59
CA ALA A 55 2.18 6.68 14.29
C ALA A 55 2.92 7.13 15.54
N TRP A 56 2.19 7.46 16.61
CA TRP A 56 2.78 7.87 17.87
C TRP A 56 3.51 6.70 18.55
N GLU A 57 2.86 5.54 18.66
CA GLU A 57 3.45 4.34 19.23
C GLU A 57 4.66 3.88 18.44
N TRP A 58 4.58 3.88 17.11
CA TRP A 58 5.75 3.57 16.27
C TRP A 58 6.91 4.53 16.53
N TYR A 59 6.63 5.84 16.69
CA TYR A 59 7.67 6.81 16.97
C TYR A 59 8.28 6.62 18.38
N THR A 60 7.49 6.26 19.39
CA THR A 60 7.97 6.15 20.78
C THR A 60 8.55 4.80 21.14
N GLU A 61 8.01 3.72 20.60
CA GLU A 61 8.35 2.35 20.96
C GLU A 61 9.23 1.67 19.90
N ASP A 62 8.93 1.85 18.61
CA ASP A 62 9.59 1.08 17.53
C ASP A 62 10.87 1.77 17.03
N LEU A 63 10.90 3.11 17.01
CA LEU A 63 12.09 3.85 16.56
C LEU A 63 13.18 3.87 17.62
N THR A 64 14.43 3.64 17.22
CA THR A 64 15.58 3.83 18.13
C THR A 64 15.88 5.32 18.34
N ALA A 65 16.65 5.66 19.37
CA ALA A 65 17.12 7.05 19.57
C ALA A 65 17.87 7.57 18.33
N THR A 66 18.73 6.74 17.74
CA THR A 66 19.48 7.03 16.52
C THR A 66 18.57 7.33 15.34
N ASP A 67 17.37 6.74 15.27
CA ASP A 67 16.42 7.02 14.20
C ASP A 67 15.72 8.37 14.35
N ARG A 68 15.53 8.81 15.60
CA ARG A 68 14.87 10.08 15.94
C ARG A 68 15.82 11.28 15.83
N THR A 69 17.12 11.06 16.05
CA THR A 69 18.17 12.09 16.01
C THR A 69 19.12 11.93 14.82
N GLY A 70 18.86 10.95 13.95
CA GLY A 70 19.69 10.64 12.79
C GLY A 70 19.40 11.54 11.60
N SER A 71 19.79 11.09 10.41
CA SER A 71 19.47 11.82 9.18
C SER A 71 17.98 11.80 8.88
N TRP A 72 17.48 12.92 8.37
CA TRP A 72 16.09 13.03 7.94
C TRP A 72 15.75 11.99 6.85
N GLU A 73 16.67 11.71 5.93
CA GLU A 73 16.49 10.73 4.85
C GLU A 73 16.30 9.31 5.40
N GLY A 74 17.06 8.95 6.44
CA GLY A 74 16.92 7.65 7.10
C GLY A 74 15.56 7.53 7.82
N PHE A 75 15.14 8.60 8.49
CA PHE A 75 13.82 8.68 9.10
C PHE A 75 12.70 8.58 8.06
N GLU A 76 12.77 9.35 6.97
CA GLU A 76 11.79 9.37 5.88
C GLU A 76 11.63 8.00 5.21
N ALA A 77 12.74 7.30 4.97
CA ALA A 77 12.70 5.94 4.43
C ALA A 77 11.97 4.96 5.38
N LYS A 78 12.27 5.03 6.68
CA LYS A 78 11.60 4.20 7.70
C LYS A 78 10.11 4.55 7.83
N PHE A 79 9.79 5.84 7.75
CA PHE A 79 8.40 6.30 7.79
C PHE A 79 7.61 5.75 6.61
N HIS A 80 8.12 5.84 5.38
CA HIS A 80 7.45 5.30 4.20
C HIS A 80 7.34 3.78 4.18
N LEU A 81 8.31 3.08 4.78
CA LEU A 81 8.25 1.64 4.98
C LEU A 81 7.13 1.26 5.96
N ARG A 82 6.95 2.04 7.04
CA ARG A 82 5.92 1.78 8.05
C ARG A 82 4.53 2.20 7.61
N PHE A 83 4.43 3.38 7.01
CA PHE A 83 3.19 4.00 6.54
C PHE A 83 3.27 4.15 5.02
N PRO A 84 3.08 3.04 4.28
CA PRO A 84 3.07 3.10 2.83
C PRO A 84 1.93 4.02 2.41
N SER A 85 2.24 4.97 1.53
CA SER A 85 1.18 5.72 0.89
C SER A 85 0.42 4.75 0.02
N GLN A 86 -0.81 4.43 0.44
CA GLN A 86 -1.75 3.74 -0.42
C GLN A 86 -1.78 4.56 -1.70
N LYS A 87 -1.37 3.97 -2.84
CA LYS A 87 -1.92 4.44 -4.10
C LYS A 87 -3.40 4.24 -3.88
N LYS A 88 -4.15 5.31 -3.60
CA LYS A 88 -5.58 5.31 -3.86
C LYS A 88 -5.65 5.02 -5.34
N GLU A 89 -5.70 3.73 -5.68
CA GLU A 89 -6.14 3.30 -6.96
C GLU A 89 -7.49 3.99 -7.07
N LYS A 90 -7.54 5.04 -7.89
CA LYS A 90 -8.71 5.31 -8.69
C LYS A 90 -8.91 4.09 -9.59
N LYS A 91 -9.13 2.91 -9.03
CA LYS A 91 -9.88 1.85 -9.68
C LYS A 91 -11.28 2.42 -9.72
N SER A 92 -11.52 3.26 -10.72
CA SER A 92 -12.86 3.60 -11.17
C SER A 92 -13.65 2.30 -11.12
N ALA A 93 -14.81 2.28 -10.47
CA ALA A 93 -15.66 1.10 -10.30
C ALA A 93 -15.79 0.23 -11.58
N LYS A 94 -15.60 0.85 -12.74
CA LYS A 94 -15.40 0.23 -14.05
C LYS A 94 -14.38 -0.93 -14.09
N LEU A 95 -13.19 -0.82 -13.48
CA LEU A 95 -12.18 -1.89 -13.50
C LEU A 95 -12.55 -3.09 -12.62
N TYR A 96 -13.26 -2.87 -11.51
CA TYR A 96 -13.75 -3.95 -10.66
C TYR A 96 -14.83 -4.78 -11.37
N LEU A 97 -15.75 -4.12 -12.09
CA LEU A 97 -16.74 -4.83 -12.90
C LEU A 97 -16.09 -5.61 -14.05
N THR A 98 -15.10 -5.04 -14.73
CA THR A 98 -14.39 -5.76 -15.80
C THR A 98 -13.60 -6.96 -15.25
N SER A 99 -13.04 -6.87 -14.04
CA SER A 99 -12.34 -8.00 -13.41
C SER A 99 -13.31 -9.11 -12.97
N LEU A 100 -14.48 -8.75 -12.44
CA LEU A 100 -15.52 -9.72 -12.07
C LEU A 100 -16.15 -10.40 -13.30
N GLU A 101 -16.35 -9.66 -14.39
CA GLU A 101 -16.83 -10.23 -15.67
C GLU A 101 -15.77 -11.15 -16.30
N ALA A 102 -14.49 -10.78 -16.24
CA ALA A 102 -13.39 -11.63 -16.74
C ALA A 102 -13.24 -12.93 -15.93
N GLU A 103 -13.39 -12.89 -14.60
CA GLU A 103 -13.43 -14.11 -13.78
C GLU A 103 -14.65 -14.98 -14.10
N ARG A 104 -15.83 -14.38 -14.34
CA ARG A 104 -17.03 -15.14 -14.73
C ARG A 104 -16.87 -15.87 -16.07
N ILE A 105 -16.29 -15.21 -17.07
CA ILE A 105 -16.04 -15.78 -18.40
C ILE A 105 -15.07 -16.97 -18.31
N THR A 106 -14.04 -16.86 -17.46
CA THR A 106 -13.06 -17.94 -17.27
C THR A 106 -13.71 -19.16 -16.62
N HIS A 107 -14.63 -18.96 -15.67
CA HIS A 107 -15.34 -20.07 -15.03
C HIS A 107 -16.31 -20.79 -15.98
N GLU A 108 -17.04 -20.05 -16.82
CA GLU A 108 -17.93 -20.63 -17.84
C GLU A 108 -17.17 -21.45 -18.90
N GLN A 109 -15.96 -21.02 -19.30
CA GLN A 109 -15.11 -21.76 -20.25
C GLN A 109 -14.49 -23.03 -19.67
N ILE A 110 -14.20 -23.04 -18.36
CA ILE A 110 -13.72 -24.24 -17.66
C ILE A 110 -14.84 -25.29 -17.55
N MET A 111 -16.09 -24.88 -17.28
CA MET A 111 -17.22 -25.83 -17.25
C MET A 111 -17.54 -26.44 -18.63
N MET A 112 -17.38 -25.69 -19.73
CA MET A 112 -17.59 -26.23 -21.08
C MET A 112 -16.50 -27.21 -21.54
N THR A 113 -15.27 -27.10 -21.04
CA THR A 113 -14.15 -27.96 -21.47
C THR A 113 -14.05 -29.27 -20.67
N SER A 114 -14.69 -29.36 -19.51
CA SER A 114 -14.72 -30.59 -18.70
C SER A 114 -15.73 -31.65 -19.18
N ASP A 115 -16.66 -31.32 -20.10
CA ASP A 115 -17.67 -32.28 -20.59
C ASP A 115 -17.18 -33.15 -21.77
N ASP A 116 -16.08 -32.79 -22.43
CA ASP A 116 -15.61 -33.50 -23.66
C ASP A 116 -14.53 -34.57 -23.41
N THR A 117 -14.07 -34.80 -22.18
CA THR A 117 -13.02 -35.81 -21.89
C THR A 117 -13.51 -36.98 -21.08
N ASN A 118 -14.68 -37.52 -21.42
CA ASN A 118 -15.06 -38.84 -20.97
C ASN A 118 -15.96 -39.50 -22.01
N LYS A 119 -15.39 -40.12 -23.08
CA LYS A 119 -15.80 -41.43 -23.66
C LYS A 119 -14.69 -42.11 -24.49
N ARG A 120 -14.49 -43.40 -24.17
CA ARG A 120 -13.92 -44.53 -24.95
C ARG A 120 -12.43 -44.87 -24.81
N THR A 121 -12.13 -45.61 -23.74
CA THR A 121 -11.57 -46.96 -23.89
C THR A 121 -12.62 -47.86 -24.57
N THR A 122 -12.27 -48.64 -25.61
CA THR A 122 -12.85 -49.97 -25.92
C THR A 122 -12.20 -50.57 -27.19
N SER A 123 -11.50 -51.70 -26.95
CA SER A 123 -11.36 -52.91 -27.79
C SER A 123 -10.71 -52.90 -29.18
N GLY A 124 -9.91 -53.95 -29.39
CA GLY A 124 -10.02 -54.77 -30.60
C GLY A 124 -8.74 -54.85 -31.42
N GLY A 125 -8.01 -55.96 -31.31
CA GLY A 125 -6.89 -56.27 -32.19
C GLY A 125 -7.33 -56.66 -33.60
N LEU A 126 -6.40 -56.59 -34.56
CA LEU A 126 -6.09 -57.66 -35.52
C LEU A 126 -4.89 -57.24 -36.41
N ILE A 127 -3.87 -58.08 -36.37
CA ILE A 127 -2.91 -58.51 -37.40
C ILE A 127 -3.17 -58.03 -38.85
N ALA A 128 -2.12 -57.58 -39.57
CA ALA A 128 -1.78 -58.03 -40.94
C ALA A 128 -0.42 -57.50 -41.44
N CYS A 129 0.21 -58.29 -42.31
CA CYS A 129 1.59 -58.27 -42.79
C CYS A 129 1.92 -57.33 -43.97
N SER A 130 3.24 -57.18 -44.20
CA SER A 130 3.96 -57.05 -45.50
C SER A 130 3.93 -55.73 -46.29
N VAL A 131 5.13 -55.18 -46.56
CA VAL A 131 5.90 -55.46 -47.79
C VAL A 131 7.40 -55.40 -47.51
#